data_AF-A0A924YG20-F1
#
_entry.id   AF-A0A924YG20-F1
#
_cell.length_a   1.000
_cell.length_b   1.000
_cell.length_c   1.000
_cell.angle_alpha   90.00
_cell.angle_beta   90.00
_cell.angle_gamma   90.00
#
_symmetry.space_group_name_H-M   'P 1'
#
loop_
_entity.id
_entity.type
_entity.pdbx_description
1 polymer ?
#
loop_
_entity_poly.entity_id
_entity_poly.type
_entity_poly.pdbx_seq_one_letter_code
_entity_poly.pdbx_strand_id
1 'polypeptide(L)' 'MSQQQLADRLGKPQSFVSKFESGERHLNILELRHVCQALNLTLIDFTYRLEELLVSEI' A
#
# COMPACT_ATOMS: atom_id res chain seq x y z
N MET A 1 -9.37 -2.34 -8.14
CA MET A 1 -9.26 -3.48 -7.18
C MET A 1 -10.02 -3.09 -5.93
N SER A 2 -10.83 -3.98 -5.35
CA SER A 2 -11.54 -3.70 -4.09
C SER A 2 -10.67 -4.01 -2.86
N GLN A 3 -11.06 -3.48 -1.69
CA GLN A 3 -10.37 -3.76 -0.43
C GLN A 3 -10.35 -5.26 -0.10
N GLN A 4 -11.45 -5.97 -0.36
CA GLN A 4 -11.52 -7.42 -0.17
C GLN A 4 -10.51 -8.16 -1.07
N GLN A 5 -10.43 -7.78 -2.35
CA GLN A 5 -9.48 -8.40 -3.28
C GLN A 5 -8.02 -8.18 -2.87
N LEU A 6 -7.68 -7.00 -2.35
CA LEU A 6 -6.34 -6.74 -1.83
C LEU A 6 -6.06 -7.56 -0.56
N ALA A 7 -7.04 -7.63 0.34
CA ALA A 7 -6.94 -8.39 1.57
C ALA A 7 -6.71 -9.90 1.29
N ASP A 8 -7.43 -10.44 0.31
CA ASP A 8 -7.27 -11.82 -0.16
C ASP A 8 -5.85 -12.07 -0.70
N ARG A 9 -5.32 -11.15 -1.51
CA ARG A 9 -3.93 -11.22 -2.02
C ARG A 9 -2.88 -11.14 -0.91
N LEU A 10 -3.17 -10.41 0.16
CA LEU A 10 -2.27 -10.24 1.31
C LEU A 10 -2.40 -11.35 2.36
N GLY A 11 -3.41 -12.22 2.25
CA GLY A 11 -3.75 -13.18 3.30
C GLY A 11 -4.13 -12.49 4.62
N LYS A 12 -4.85 -11.37 4.53
CA LYS A 12 -5.27 -10.55 5.68
C LYS A 12 -6.79 -10.34 5.69
N PRO A 13 -7.40 -10.00 6.84
CA PRO A 13 -8.79 -9.56 6.88
C PRO A 13 -8.99 -8.25 6.08
N GLN A 14 -10.15 -8.04 5.48
CA GLN A 14 -10.45 -6.77 4.78
C GLN A 14 -10.31 -5.54 5.70
N SER A 15 -10.59 -5.69 6.99
CA SER A 15 -10.39 -4.62 7.98
C SER A 15 -8.93 -4.18 8.14
N PHE A 16 -7.95 -5.03 7.79
CA PHE A 16 -6.54 -4.63 7.71
C PHE A 16 -6.35 -3.57 6.61
N VAL A 17 -6.93 -3.79 5.43
CA VAL A 17 -6.87 -2.87 4.29
C VAL A 17 -7.60 -1.58 4.60
N SER A 18 -8.84 -1.69 5.09
CA SER A 18 -9.66 -0.53 5.46
C SER A 18 -8.92 0.41 6.42
N LYS A 19 -8.28 -0.14 7.47
CA LYS A 19 -7.58 0.65 8.49
C LYS A 19 -6.36 1.41 7.97
N PHE A 20 -5.58 0.84 7.04
CA PHE A 20 -4.44 1.58 6.51
C PHE A 20 -4.83 2.56 5.40
N GLU A 21 -5.90 2.27 4.65
CA GLU A 21 -6.42 3.22 3.66
C GLU A 21 -7.11 4.43 4.33
N SER A 22 -7.75 4.24 5.50
CA SER A 22 -8.33 5.33 6.29
C SER A 22 -7.32 6.10 7.14
N GLY A 23 -6.08 5.62 7.24
CA GLY A 23 -5.03 6.21 8.09
C GLY A 23 -5.15 5.85 9.58
N GLU A 24 -6.12 5.03 9.99
CA GLU A 24 -6.24 4.52 11.36
C GLU A 24 -5.08 3.62 11.78
N ARG A 25 -4.38 3.02 10.80
CA ARG A 25 -3.23 2.14 11.04
C ARG A 25 -2.09 2.43 10.07
N HIS A 26 -0.93 2.74 10.61
CA HIS A 26 0.30 2.81 9.82
C HIS A 26 0.79 1.42 9.40
N LEU A 27 1.32 1.33 8.17
CA LEU A 27 2.07 0.17 7.69
C LEU A 27 3.54 0.32 8.05
N ASN A 28 4.17 -0.76 8.51
CA ASN A 28 5.64 -0.78 8.54
C ASN A 28 6.20 -1.03 7.13
N ILE A 29 7.51 -0.86 6.96
CA ILE A 29 8.14 -0.95 5.63
C ILE A 29 8.02 -2.32 4.96
N LEU A 30 8.00 -3.41 5.73
CA LEU A 30 7.83 -4.76 5.20
C LEU A 30 6.37 -5.01 4.77
N GLU A 31 5.42 -4.48 5.54
CA GLU A 31 4.00 -4.52 5.16
C GLU A 31 3.74 -3.69 3.90
N LEU A 32 4.31 -2.48 3.81
CA LEU A 32 4.23 -1.66 2.61
C LEU A 32 4.79 -2.40 1.39
N ARG A 33 5.96 -3.05 1.54
CA ARG A 33 6.53 -3.89 0.48
C ARG A 33 5.57 -5.00 0.03
N HIS A 34 4.93 -5.70 0.97
CA HIS A 34 3.95 -6.73 0.63
C HIS A 34 2.72 -6.16 -0.10
N VAL A 35 2.24 -4.98 0.32
CA VAL A 35 1.17 -4.25 -0.39
C VAL A 35 1.57 -3.91 -1.82
N CYS A 36 2.78 -3.39 -2.03
CA CYS A 36 3.30 -3.14 -3.38
C CYS A 36 3.31 -4.43 -4.22
N GLN A 37 3.82 -5.53 -3.68
CA GLN A 37 3.89 -6.81 -4.39
C GLN A 37 2.49 -7.35 -4.75
N ALA A 38 1.52 -7.25 -3.85
CA ALA A 38 0.12 -7.62 -4.12
C ALA A 38 -0.53 -6.78 -5.23
N LEU A 39 0.01 -5.58 -5.47
CA LEU A 39 -0.36 -4.65 -6.54
C LEU A 39 0.48 -4.81 -7.82
N ASN A 40 1.37 -5.80 -7.89
CA ASN A 40 2.34 -5.97 -8.98
C ASN A 40 3.29 -4.77 -9.14
N LEU A 41 3.70 -4.17 -8.02
CA LEU A 41 4.69 -3.09 -7.95
C LEU A 41 5.85 -3.51 -7.05
N THR A 42 7.05 -3.01 -7.32
CA THR A 42 8.14 -3.08 -6.33
C THR A 42 8.04 -1.91 -5.35
N LEU A 43 8.63 -2.07 -4.17
CA LEU A 43 8.76 -0.96 -3.22
C LEU A 43 9.56 0.21 -3.82
N ILE A 44 10.55 -0.09 -4.67
CA ILE A 44 11.40 0.89 -5.33
C ILE A 44 10.57 1.75 -6.31
N ASP A 45 9.75 1.10 -7.16
CA ASP A 45 8.86 1.80 -8.10
C ASP A 45 7.88 2.71 -7.34
N PHE A 46 7.35 2.22 -6.22
CA PHE A 46 6.47 3.01 -5.37
C PHE A 46 7.17 4.24 -4.80
N THR A 47 8.38 4.10 -4.25
CA THR A 47 9.12 5.22 -3.68
C THR A 47 9.48 6.28 -4.73
N TYR A 48 9.86 5.88 -5.94
CA TYR A 48 10.11 6.85 -7.02
C TYR A 48 8.86 7.68 -7.35
N ARG A 49 7.70 7.02 -7.50
CA ARG A 49 6.44 7.71 -7.78
C ARG A 49 6.00 8.60 -6.63
N LEU A 50 6.22 8.18 -5.39
CA LEU A 50 5.89 8.98 -4.21
C LEU A 50 6.71 10.28 -4.20
N GLU A 51 8.04 10.19 -4.40
CA GLU A 51 8.91 11.37 -4.43
C GLU A 51 8.57 12.31 -5.61
N GLU A 52 8.28 11.77 -6.80
CA GLU A 52 7.81 12.59 -7.94
C GLU A 52 6.54 13.39 -7.60
N LEU A 53 5.55 12.75 -6.96
CA LEU A 53 4.31 13.41 -6.55
C LEU A 53 4.57 14.48 -5.50
N LEU A 54 5.37 14.18 -4.46
CA LEU A 54 5.68 15.13 -3.40
C LEU A 54 6.48 16.34 -3.89
N VAL A 55 7.37 16.16 -4.87
CA VAL A 55 8.09 17.28 -5.51
C VAL A 55 7.15 18.13 -6.37
N SER A 56 6.12 17.55 -6.97
CA SER A 56 5.15 18.29 -7.80
C SER A 56 4.11 19.10 -7.01
N GLU A 57 3.98 18.82 -5.71
CA GLU A 57 3.09 19.52 -4.79
C GLU A 57 3.77 20.70 -4.04
N ILE A 58 5.05 20.95 -4.31
CA ILE A 58 5.87 22.06 -3.78
C ILE A 58 6.11 23.10 -4.88
#